data_AF-A0A5Q4C4U5-F1
#
_entry.id   AF-A0A5Q4C4U5-F1
#
_cell.length_a   1.000
_cell.length_b   1.000
_cell.length_c   1.000
_cell.angle_alpha   90.00
_cell.angle_beta   90.00
_cell.angle_gamma   90.00
#
_symmetry.space_group_name_H-M   'P 1'
#
loop_
_entity.id
_entity.type
_entity.pdbx_description
1 polymer ?
#
loop_
_entity_poly.entity_id
_entity_poly.type
_entity_poly.pdbx_seq_one_letter_code
_entity_poly.pdbx_strand_id
1 'polypeptide(L)'
;MTLQFEKILVVGLPSRTDRRDGMILQAALSNIDIDFIDGVPGNTVSDKAIPKTTEHDRLNDGAIGCWRGHMNALGEIVRQNLSSALILEDDVDWDIRIRSQLHDFALATHALTQPLLEAPSSFVDSTYPKPSEISPGTVPDIPFDHLPATVPPTFSPYGDDWDLLWIGHCGMHFPFPDRSVPKARVIHSNDVTVAPKKNLWTFNIPFTLKEKYPEHTRAVHHVQEGVCTLGYAVSQKGAARRLLQEVALKNVSDAVDILLRFFCEGGKGRKSHNCLTSQPAFFHHHRPAGPMSSMSDIDNHDGFRDTSMTDMVRWSVRLNADALLEGRTDFVDQYPDDK
;
A
#
# COMPACT_ATOMS: atom_id res chain seq x y z
N MET A 1 11.73 -15.09 -3.25
CA MET A 1 10.67 -15.27 -2.21
C MET A 1 9.56 -14.24 -2.39
N THR A 2 8.31 -14.54 -2.05
CA THR A 2 7.13 -13.69 -2.31
C THR A 2 6.60 -12.86 -1.11
N LEU A 3 7.47 -12.45 -0.17
CA LEU A 3 7.10 -11.64 1.03
C LEU A 3 5.87 -12.16 1.81
N GLN A 4 5.76 -13.47 1.99
CA GLN A 4 4.62 -14.15 2.65
C GLN A 4 3.25 -14.04 1.95
N PHE A 5 3.20 -13.49 0.74
CA PHE A 5 2.08 -13.64 -0.20
C PHE A 5 2.32 -14.87 -1.11
N GLU A 6 1.31 -15.33 -1.84
CA GLU A 6 1.50 -16.43 -2.81
C GLU A 6 2.22 -15.94 -4.08
N LYS A 7 2.02 -14.67 -4.44
CA LYS A 7 2.66 -14.02 -5.60
C LYS A 7 2.84 -12.53 -5.38
N ILE A 8 3.81 -11.93 -6.07
CA ILE A 8 3.93 -10.48 -6.22
C ILE A 8 3.75 -10.15 -7.71
N LEU A 9 2.84 -9.22 -8.00
CA LEU A 9 2.45 -8.79 -9.34
C LEU A 9 2.87 -7.33 -9.55
N VAL A 10 3.66 -7.04 -10.58
CA VAL A 10 4.10 -5.68 -10.91
C VAL A 10 3.33 -5.17 -12.11
N VAL A 11 2.46 -4.19 -11.91
CA VAL A 11 1.70 -3.53 -12.98
C VAL A 11 2.59 -2.44 -13.60
N GLY A 12 2.86 -2.57 -14.90
CA GLY A 12 3.72 -1.63 -15.62
C GLY A 12 3.52 -1.70 -17.12
N LEU A 13 3.79 -0.62 -17.85
CA LEU A 13 3.63 -0.59 -19.30
C LEU A 13 4.69 -1.49 -19.98
N PRO A 14 4.33 -2.33 -20.99
CA PRO A 14 5.31 -3.16 -21.70
C PRO A 14 6.42 -2.37 -22.40
N SER A 15 6.16 -1.11 -22.74
CA SER A 15 7.12 -0.18 -23.35
C SER A 15 8.13 0.41 -22.35
N ARG A 16 7.87 0.33 -21.04
CA ARG A 16 8.77 0.85 -19.99
C ARG A 16 9.80 -0.21 -19.58
N THR A 17 10.61 -0.64 -20.54
CA THR A 17 11.69 -1.61 -20.30
C THR A 17 12.68 -1.10 -19.25
N ASP A 18 12.93 0.21 -19.21
CA ASP A 18 13.71 0.90 -18.19
C ASP A 18 13.21 0.64 -16.76
N ARG A 19 11.88 0.65 -16.56
CA ARG A 19 11.25 0.34 -15.27
C ARG A 19 11.28 -1.15 -14.97
N ARG A 20 10.98 -1.99 -15.97
CA ARG A 20 10.97 -3.46 -15.81
C ARG A 20 12.35 -4.01 -15.49
N ASP A 21 13.40 -3.57 -16.17
CA ASP A 21 14.79 -3.97 -15.90
C ASP A 21 15.23 -3.53 -14.49
N GLY A 22 14.84 -2.31 -14.08
CA GLY A 22 15.03 -1.81 -12.71
C GLY A 22 14.34 -2.68 -11.65
N MET A 23 13.06 -3.02 -11.85
CA MET A 23 12.29 -3.91 -10.96
C MET A 23 12.89 -5.33 -10.90
N ILE A 24 13.37 -5.88 -12.02
CA ILE A 24 14.03 -7.20 -12.07
C ILE A 24 15.29 -7.21 -11.22
N LEU A 25 16.19 -6.23 -11.40
CA LEU A 25 17.43 -6.13 -10.63
C LEU A 25 17.14 -5.95 -9.13
N GLN A 26 16.26 -4.99 -8.81
CA GLN A 26 15.85 -4.67 -7.44
C GLN A 26 15.20 -5.86 -6.71
N ALA A 27 14.34 -6.62 -7.39
CA ALA A 27 13.75 -7.84 -6.86
C ALA A 27 14.82 -8.92 -6.64
N ALA A 28 15.73 -9.14 -7.60
CA ALA A 28 16.82 -10.10 -7.48
C ALA A 28 17.75 -9.79 -6.29
N LEU A 29 18.20 -8.53 -6.14
CA LEU A 29 19.00 -8.07 -5.00
C LEU A 29 18.28 -8.29 -3.66
N SER A 30 16.95 -8.09 -3.66
CA SER A 30 16.10 -8.34 -2.48
C SER A 30 15.79 -9.82 -2.24
N ASN A 31 16.20 -10.74 -3.13
CA ASN A 31 15.76 -12.14 -3.18
C ASN A 31 14.23 -12.30 -3.22
N ILE A 32 13.57 -11.41 -3.97
CA ILE A 32 12.12 -11.34 -4.17
C ILE A 32 11.75 -11.88 -5.56
N ASP A 33 10.65 -12.65 -5.64
CA ASP A 33 10.12 -13.14 -6.93
C ASP A 33 8.95 -12.25 -7.35
N ILE A 34 8.94 -11.81 -8.62
CA ILE A 34 7.91 -10.95 -9.20
C ILE A 34 7.45 -11.49 -10.56
N ASP A 35 6.15 -11.40 -10.85
CA ASP A 35 5.57 -11.55 -12.19
C ASP A 35 5.08 -10.18 -12.69
N PHE A 36 5.28 -9.86 -13.97
CA PHE A 36 4.73 -8.64 -14.56
C PHE A 36 3.28 -8.82 -15.02
N ILE A 37 2.46 -7.79 -14.79
CA ILE A 37 1.14 -7.61 -15.40
C ILE A 37 1.23 -6.44 -16.35
N ASP A 38 0.88 -6.68 -17.61
CA ASP A 38 0.93 -5.64 -18.65
C ASP A 38 -0.15 -4.56 -18.39
N GLY A 39 0.34 -3.35 -18.09
CA GLY A 39 -0.44 -2.12 -18.09
C GLY A 39 -0.91 -1.78 -19.50
N VAL A 40 -2.03 -1.05 -19.59
CA VAL A 40 -2.72 -0.76 -20.85
C VAL A 40 -2.73 0.75 -21.10
N PRO A 41 -2.27 1.25 -22.26
CA PRO A 41 -2.45 2.66 -22.61
C PRO A 41 -3.94 2.99 -22.70
N GLY A 42 -4.44 3.92 -21.88
CA GLY A 42 -5.90 4.11 -21.72
C GLY A 42 -6.64 4.48 -22.99
N ASN A 43 -5.99 5.18 -23.92
CA ASN A 43 -6.53 5.51 -25.24
C ASN A 43 -6.89 4.28 -26.10
N THR A 44 -6.37 3.09 -25.77
CA THR A 44 -6.76 1.81 -26.38
C THR A 44 -7.97 1.15 -25.72
N VAL A 45 -8.36 1.58 -24.51
CA VAL A 45 -9.50 1.06 -23.75
C VAL A 45 -10.79 1.70 -24.27
N SER A 46 -11.57 0.93 -25.04
CA SER A 46 -12.88 1.35 -25.55
C SER A 46 -13.84 1.73 -24.43
N ASP A 47 -14.61 2.80 -24.60
CA ASP A 47 -15.65 3.24 -23.65
C ASP A 47 -16.67 2.14 -23.31
N LYS A 48 -16.92 1.23 -24.27
CA LYS A 48 -17.82 0.07 -24.07
C LYS A 48 -17.29 -0.95 -23.06
N ALA A 49 -16.03 -0.87 -22.67
CA ALA A 49 -15.39 -1.70 -21.66
C ALA A 49 -15.26 -1.01 -20.28
N ILE A 50 -15.70 0.25 -20.16
CA ILE A 50 -15.68 1.02 -18.91
C ILE A 50 -17.09 0.98 -18.29
N PRO A 51 -17.28 0.38 -17.09
CA PRO A 51 -18.59 0.39 -16.45
C PRO A 51 -19.02 1.80 -16.05
N LYS A 52 -20.07 2.29 -16.71
CA LYS A 52 -20.71 3.59 -16.45
C LYS A 52 -22.19 3.36 -16.14
N THR A 53 -22.59 3.61 -14.90
CA THR A 53 -23.97 3.47 -14.39
C THR A 53 -24.62 4.83 -14.08
N THR A 54 -23.88 5.92 -14.22
CA THR A 54 -24.34 7.31 -14.07
C THR A 54 -23.68 8.20 -15.12
N GLU A 55 -24.32 9.30 -15.52
CA GLU A 55 -23.71 10.24 -16.47
C GLU A 55 -22.56 11.04 -15.84
N HIS A 56 -21.39 10.94 -16.48
CA HIS A 56 -20.17 11.71 -16.27
C HIS A 56 -19.27 11.56 -17.50
N ASP A 57 -18.27 12.41 -17.65
CA ASP A 57 -17.28 12.31 -18.72
C ASP A 57 -16.34 11.11 -18.54
N ARG A 58 -15.66 10.71 -19.62
CA ARG A 58 -14.57 9.73 -19.56
C ARG A 58 -13.40 10.33 -18.75
N LEU A 59 -12.82 9.56 -17.85
CA LEU A 59 -11.58 9.96 -17.15
C LEU A 59 -10.42 10.09 -18.16
N ASN A 60 -9.34 10.77 -17.77
CA ASN A 60 -8.15 10.85 -18.61
C ASN A 60 -7.55 9.46 -18.88
N ASP A 61 -6.81 9.32 -19.98
CA ASP A 61 -6.31 8.02 -20.42
C ASP A 61 -5.25 7.42 -19.48
N GLY A 62 -4.54 8.23 -18.68
CA GLY A 62 -3.67 7.72 -17.62
C GLY A 62 -4.47 6.99 -16.54
N ALA A 63 -5.55 7.60 -16.04
CA ALA A 63 -6.44 7.02 -15.03
C ALA A 63 -7.18 5.77 -15.56
N ILE A 64 -7.65 5.78 -16.81
CA ILE A 64 -8.29 4.62 -17.44
C ILE A 64 -7.28 3.47 -17.66
N GLY A 65 -6.07 3.79 -18.11
CA GLY A 65 -5.00 2.81 -18.33
C GLY A 65 -4.54 2.15 -17.02
N CYS A 66 -4.33 2.98 -15.98
CA CYS A 66 -4.03 2.54 -14.62
C CYS A 66 -5.14 1.62 -14.08
N TRP A 67 -6.40 2.06 -14.07
CA TRP A 67 -7.55 1.22 -13.68
C TRP A 67 -7.54 -0.13 -14.42
N ARG A 68 -7.36 -0.13 -15.74
CA ARG A 68 -7.37 -1.36 -16.55
C ARG A 68 -6.21 -2.29 -16.20
N GLY A 69 -5.01 -1.77 -15.91
CA GLY A 69 -3.86 -2.53 -15.43
C GLY A 69 -4.13 -3.22 -14.09
N HIS A 70 -4.61 -2.48 -13.09
CA HIS A 70 -4.97 -3.05 -11.79
C HIS A 70 -6.13 -4.07 -11.89
N MET A 71 -7.11 -3.83 -12.76
CA MET A 71 -8.19 -4.80 -13.01
C MET A 71 -7.70 -6.05 -13.77
N ASN A 72 -6.58 -6.00 -14.50
CA ASN A 72 -5.92 -7.19 -15.05
C ASN A 72 -5.28 -8.03 -13.94
N ALA A 73 -4.53 -7.39 -13.03
CA ALA A 73 -3.90 -8.06 -11.88
C ALA A 73 -4.94 -8.74 -10.97
N LEU A 74 -6.03 -8.05 -10.62
CA LEU A 74 -7.15 -8.63 -9.86
C LEU A 74 -7.84 -9.78 -10.61
N GLY A 75 -8.02 -9.65 -11.92
CA GLY A 75 -8.56 -10.71 -12.77
C GLY A 75 -7.69 -11.97 -12.73
N GLU A 76 -6.36 -11.81 -12.75
CA GLU A 76 -5.43 -12.93 -12.68
C GLU A 76 -5.38 -13.57 -11.28
N ILE A 77 -5.44 -12.81 -10.18
CA ILE A 77 -5.57 -13.38 -8.82
C ILE A 77 -6.79 -14.31 -8.74
N VAL A 78 -7.92 -13.92 -9.33
CA VAL A 78 -9.13 -14.75 -9.38
C VAL A 78 -8.98 -15.94 -10.36
N ARG A 79 -8.26 -15.78 -11.48
CA ARG A 79 -8.07 -16.80 -12.52
C ARG A 79 -7.11 -17.93 -12.13
N GLN A 80 -5.94 -17.62 -11.59
CA GLN A 80 -5.00 -18.60 -11.03
C GLN A 80 -5.47 -19.17 -9.68
N ASN A 81 -6.52 -18.60 -9.10
CA ASN A 81 -7.03 -18.88 -7.77
C ASN A 81 -6.00 -18.67 -6.62
N LEU A 82 -5.03 -17.76 -6.81
CA LEU A 82 -3.99 -17.42 -5.82
C LEU A 82 -4.62 -17.04 -4.47
N SER A 83 -4.13 -17.57 -3.35
CA SER A 83 -4.67 -17.30 -2.00
C SER A 83 -4.47 -15.87 -1.51
N SER A 84 -3.38 -15.23 -1.93
CA SER A 84 -3.09 -13.81 -1.72
C SER A 84 -2.03 -13.34 -2.71
N ALA A 85 -2.08 -12.08 -3.10
CA ALA A 85 -0.99 -11.46 -3.87
C ALA A 85 -0.79 -10.00 -3.51
N LEU A 86 0.46 -9.55 -3.55
CA LEU A 86 0.84 -8.13 -3.49
C LEU A 86 0.91 -7.57 -4.91
N ILE A 87 0.16 -6.52 -5.18
CA ILE A 87 0.21 -5.74 -6.42
C ILE A 87 1.09 -4.51 -6.16
N LEU A 88 2.06 -4.27 -7.04
CA LEU A 88 2.97 -3.10 -7.03
C LEU A 88 2.87 -2.34 -8.36
N GLU A 89 3.18 -1.05 -8.34
CA GLU A 89 3.47 -0.25 -9.54
C GLU A 89 4.96 -0.40 -9.95
N ASP A 90 5.34 -0.08 -11.20
CA ASP A 90 6.68 -0.38 -11.74
C ASP A 90 7.79 0.65 -11.42
N ASP A 91 7.44 1.80 -10.82
CA ASP A 91 8.39 2.80 -10.32
C ASP A 91 8.62 2.77 -8.80
N VAL A 92 8.19 1.72 -8.10
CA VAL A 92 8.34 1.65 -6.63
C VAL A 92 9.68 1.14 -6.14
N ASP A 93 10.01 1.50 -4.90
CA ASP A 93 11.16 1.02 -4.17
C ASP A 93 10.92 0.98 -2.66
N TRP A 94 11.77 0.20 -1.99
CA TRP A 94 11.59 -0.27 -0.62
C TRP A 94 12.94 -0.31 0.11
N ASP A 95 12.90 -0.38 1.43
CA ASP A 95 14.11 -0.50 2.24
C ASP A 95 14.69 -1.93 2.13
N ILE A 96 16.02 -2.09 2.17
CA ILE A 96 16.68 -3.41 2.26
C ILE A 96 16.08 -4.25 3.42
N ARG A 97 15.59 -3.59 4.48
CA ARG A 97 14.93 -4.17 5.65
C ARG A 97 13.44 -4.52 5.46
N ILE A 98 12.90 -4.49 4.22
CA ILE A 98 11.48 -4.77 3.91
C ILE A 98 10.92 -6.06 4.55
N ARG A 99 11.79 -7.07 4.76
CA ARG A 99 11.42 -8.35 5.38
C ARG A 99 11.10 -8.24 6.88
N SER A 100 11.84 -7.44 7.65
CA SER A 100 11.52 -7.19 9.06
C SER A 100 10.39 -6.16 9.19
N GLN A 101 10.39 -5.13 8.33
CA GLN A 101 9.28 -4.17 8.23
C GLN A 101 7.91 -4.85 8.05
N LEU A 102 7.81 -5.83 7.14
CA LEU A 102 6.56 -6.56 6.91
C LEU A 102 6.25 -7.63 7.97
N HIS A 103 7.26 -8.17 8.66
CA HIS A 103 7.06 -9.00 9.85
C HIS A 103 6.42 -8.19 10.99
N ASP A 104 6.91 -6.97 11.23
CA ASP A 104 6.40 -6.10 12.29
C ASP A 104 5.01 -5.56 11.91
N PHE A 105 4.78 -5.28 10.62
CA PHE A 105 3.45 -5.04 10.09
C PHE A 105 2.50 -6.23 10.34
N ALA A 106 2.93 -7.47 10.07
CA ALA A 106 2.13 -8.66 10.33
C ALA A 106 1.68 -8.74 11.80
N LEU A 107 2.60 -8.63 12.76
CA LEU A 107 2.26 -8.61 14.19
C LEU A 107 1.26 -7.49 14.55
N ALA A 108 1.44 -6.29 14.00
CA ALA A 108 0.52 -5.18 14.18
C ALA A 108 -0.87 -5.45 13.56
N THR A 109 -0.94 -6.08 12.38
CA THR A 109 -2.22 -6.49 11.76
C THR A 109 -2.94 -7.57 12.56
N HIS A 110 -2.22 -8.47 13.26
CA HIS A 110 -2.83 -9.47 14.15
C HIS A 110 -3.51 -8.77 15.32
N ALA A 111 -2.80 -7.87 16.01
CA ALA A 111 -3.36 -7.12 17.14
C ALA A 111 -4.63 -6.36 16.75
N LEU A 112 -4.71 -5.80 15.54
CA LEU A 112 -5.87 -5.04 15.06
C LEU A 112 -7.05 -5.87 14.57
N THR A 113 -6.87 -7.16 14.21
CA THR A 113 -7.90 -7.94 13.50
C THR A 113 -8.13 -9.38 13.97
N GLN A 114 -7.24 -9.96 14.77
CA GLN A 114 -7.41 -11.30 15.33
C GLN A 114 -8.07 -11.23 16.72
N PRO A 115 -8.92 -12.21 17.08
CA PRO A 115 -9.53 -12.25 18.41
C PRO A 115 -8.47 -12.36 19.52
N LEU A 116 -8.79 -11.87 20.72
CA LEU A 116 -7.92 -12.00 21.88
C LEU A 116 -7.80 -13.46 22.32
N LEU A 117 -6.59 -13.90 22.69
CA LEU A 117 -6.32 -15.30 23.04
C LEU A 117 -7.10 -15.74 24.29
N GLU A 118 -7.21 -14.85 25.28
CA GLU A 118 -7.96 -15.08 26.53
C GLU A 118 -9.48 -14.84 26.37
N ALA A 119 -9.90 -14.18 25.29
CA ALA A 119 -11.30 -13.87 24.99
C ALA A 119 -11.59 -13.97 23.48
N PRO A 120 -11.69 -15.19 22.90
CA PRO A 120 -11.78 -15.38 21.44
C PRO A 120 -13.06 -14.86 20.75
N SER A 121 -13.93 -14.15 21.48
CA SER A 121 -15.11 -13.45 20.96
C SER A 121 -14.98 -11.92 21.00
N SER A 122 -13.82 -11.38 21.37
CA SER A 122 -13.54 -9.95 21.40
C SER A 122 -12.17 -9.60 20.81
N PHE A 123 -11.98 -8.31 20.54
CA PHE A 123 -10.78 -7.72 19.94
C PHE A 123 -10.27 -6.61 20.86
N VAL A 124 -9.00 -6.20 20.73
CA VAL A 124 -8.44 -5.07 21.49
C VAL A 124 -9.09 -3.74 21.08
N ASP A 125 -9.49 -3.60 19.80
CA ASP A 125 -10.27 -2.47 19.32
C ASP A 125 -11.75 -2.70 19.62
N SER A 126 -12.30 -1.94 20.58
CA SER A 126 -13.73 -1.94 20.92
C SER A 126 -14.65 -1.37 19.82
N THR A 127 -14.08 -0.96 18.68
CA THR A 127 -14.76 -0.48 17.49
C THR A 127 -14.58 -1.40 16.27
N TYR A 128 -13.81 -2.49 16.39
CA TYR A 128 -13.67 -3.55 15.38
C TYR A 128 -14.70 -4.67 15.64
N PRO A 129 -15.23 -5.37 14.60
CA PRO A 129 -14.97 -5.21 13.16
C PRO A 129 -15.73 -4.05 12.51
N LYS A 130 -16.65 -3.38 13.22
CA LYS A 130 -17.36 -2.21 12.70
C LYS A 130 -17.81 -1.28 13.84
N PRO A 131 -17.53 0.04 13.77
CA PRO A 131 -18.05 0.99 14.74
C PRO A 131 -19.57 1.09 14.72
N SER A 132 -20.15 1.32 15.89
CA SER A 132 -21.57 1.60 16.13
C SER A 132 -21.77 3.07 16.56
N GLU A 133 -23.02 3.53 16.63
CA GLU A 133 -23.35 4.88 17.12
C GLU A 133 -22.94 5.13 18.59
N ILE A 134 -22.73 4.06 19.37
CA ILE A 134 -22.24 4.12 20.76
C ILE A 134 -20.73 3.82 20.88
N SER A 135 -20.04 3.55 19.78
CA SER A 135 -18.59 3.31 19.80
C SER A 135 -17.83 4.62 20.04
N PRO A 136 -16.74 4.63 20.83
CA PRO A 136 -15.98 5.85 21.09
C PRO A 136 -15.30 6.36 19.80
N GLY A 137 -15.34 7.68 19.59
CA GLY A 137 -14.69 8.31 18.44
C GLY A 137 -13.15 8.20 18.43
N THR A 138 -12.54 7.93 19.58
CA THR A 138 -11.11 7.64 19.73
C THR A 138 -10.90 6.54 20.75
N VAL A 139 -9.96 5.64 20.50
CA VAL A 139 -9.47 4.62 21.45
C VAL A 139 -7.99 4.87 21.77
N PRO A 140 -7.44 4.29 22.85
CA PRO A 140 -6.00 4.36 23.12
C PRO A 140 -5.17 3.74 21.99
N ASP A 141 -3.96 4.27 21.81
CA ASP A 141 -2.97 3.66 20.93
C ASP A 141 -2.32 2.44 21.60
N ILE A 142 -2.00 1.42 20.80
CA ILE A 142 -1.43 0.16 21.24
C ILE A 142 0.09 0.21 20.99
N PRO A 143 0.96 0.21 22.03
CA PRO A 143 2.41 0.18 21.81
C PRO A 143 2.84 -1.13 21.17
N PHE A 144 3.69 -1.07 20.15
CA PHE A 144 4.19 -2.26 19.45
C PHE A 144 4.99 -3.21 20.39
N ASP A 145 5.71 -2.67 21.37
CA ASP A 145 6.43 -3.47 22.37
C ASP A 145 5.51 -4.19 23.37
N HIS A 146 4.19 -3.91 23.33
CA HIS A 146 3.18 -4.37 24.28
C HIS A 146 1.90 -4.83 23.56
N LEU A 147 2.02 -5.52 22.42
CA LEU A 147 0.87 -6.07 21.71
C LEU A 147 0.10 -7.11 22.57
N PRO A 148 -1.24 -7.16 22.46
CA PRO A 148 -2.04 -8.17 23.15
C PRO A 148 -1.82 -9.57 22.56
N ALA A 149 -1.90 -10.60 23.40
CA ALA A 149 -1.95 -11.98 22.94
C ALA A 149 -3.25 -12.23 22.15
N THR A 150 -3.11 -12.60 20.89
CA THR A 150 -4.22 -12.90 19.97
C THR A 150 -4.24 -14.38 19.58
N VAL A 151 -5.36 -14.86 19.06
CA VAL A 151 -5.46 -16.17 18.41
C VAL A 151 -4.53 -16.17 17.18
N PRO A 152 -3.59 -17.12 17.04
CA PRO A 152 -2.69 -17.17 15.88
C PRO A 152 -3.47 -17.36 14.57
N PRO A 153 -3.11 -16.65 13.48
CA PRO A 153 -3.77 -16.81 12.19
C PRO A 153 -3.47 -18.18 11.56
N THR A 154 -4.40 -18.64 10.72
CA THR A 154 -4.43 -19.98 10.12
C THR A 154 -4.39 -19.98 8.59
N PHE A 155 -4.69 -18.85 7.94
CA PHE A 155 -4.76 -18.70 6.48
C PHE A 155 -3.72 -17.75 5.89
N SER A 156 -3.35 -16.67 6.60
CA SER A 156 -2.37 -15.70 6.11
C SER A 156 -1.49 -15.16 7.24
N PRO A 157 -0.17 -15.01 7.03
CA PRO A 157 0.72 -14.38 7.99
C PRO A 157 0.35 -12.93 8.36
N TYR A 158 -0.56 -12.26 7.65
CA TYR A 158 -1.05 -10.91 7.97
C TYR A 158 -2.44 -10.90 8.65
N GLY A 159 -2.88 -12.04 9.22
CA GLY A 159 -4.21 -12.19 9.83
C GLY A 159 -5.22 -12.86 8.89
N ASP A 160 -6.31 -13.39 9.43
CA ASP A 160 -7.18 -14.30 8.68
C ASP A 160 -8.34 -13.65 7.92
N ASP A 161 -8.69 -12.39 8.23
CA ASP A 161 -9.92 -11.73 7.74
C ASP A 161 -9.70 -10.34 7.10
N TRP A 162 -8.47 -10.00 6.71
CA TRP A 162 -8.21 -8.78 5.93
C TRP A 162 -8.67 -8.92 4.47
N ASP A 163 -9.22 -7.84 3.92
CA ASP A 163 -9.56 -7.72 2.50
C ASP A 163 -8.36 -7.18 1.69
N LEU A 164 -7.77 -6.08 2.15
CA LEU A 164 -6.69 -5.38 1.45
C LEU A 164 -5.65 -4.80 2.44
N LEU A 165 -4.37 -4.90 2.10
CA LEU A 165 -3.27 -4.30 2.87
C LEU A 165 -2.63 -3.21 2.00
N TRP A 166 -2.91 -1.94 2.26
CA TRP A 166 -2.41 -0.80 1.48
C TRP A 166 -1.04 -0.39 2.03
N ILE A 167 0.02 -0.95 1.45
CA ILE A 167 1.39 -0.88 2.00
C ILE A 167 2.36 -0.04 1.17
N GLY A 168 1.88 0.54 0.07
CA GLY A 168 2.50 1.63 -0.68
C GLY A 168 1.45 2.63 -1.12
N HIS A 169 1.56 3.87 -0.63
CA HIS A 169 0.62 4.95 -0.87
C HIS A 169 1.31 6.32 -0.78
N CYS A 170 0.79 7.34 -1.43
CA CYS A 170 1.29 8.72 -1.33
C CYS A 170 0.63 9.51 -0.18
N GLY A 171 -0.44 8.97 0.41
CA GLY A 171 -1.12 9.60 1.53
C GLY A 171 -2.24 8.74 2.11
N MET A 172 -2.54 9.01 3.38
CA MET A 172 -3.52 8.31 4.21
C MET A 172 -3.82 9.18 5.44
N HIS A 173 -5.06 9.19 5.94
CA HIS A 173 -5.38 9.76 7.26
C HIS A 173 -5.47 8.66 8.32
N PHE A 174 -5.38 9.03 9.60
CA PHE A 174 -5.84 8.14 10.67
C PHE A 174 -7.39 8.11 10.68
N PRO A 175 -8.03 7.01 11.13
CA PRO A 175 -9.49 6.91 11.20
C PRO A 175 -10.13 8.09 11.93
N PHE A 176 -10.98 8.86 11.24
CA PHE A 176 -11.60 10.05 11.81
C PHE A 176 -12.69 9.68 12.83
N PRO A 177 -12.89 10.45 13.92
CA PRO A 177 -13.84 10.09 14.96
C PRO A 177 -15.30 9.89 14.51
N ASP A 178 -15.73 10.61 13.47
CA ASP A 178 -17.09 10.62 12.91
C ASP A 178 -17.38 9.50 11.89
N ARG A 179 -16.37 8.69 11.52
CA ARG A 179 -16.48 7.69 10.42
C ARG A 179 -16.62 6.26 10.91
N SER A 180 -17.28 5.41 10.12
CA SER A 180 -17.49 3.98 10.40
C SER A 180 -16.27 3.10 10.09
N VAL A 181 -15.06 3.60 10.35
CA VAL A 181 -13.77 2.88 10.24
C VAL A 181 -13.26 2.60 11.67
N PRO A 182 -12.79 1.37 12.00
CA PRO A 182 -12.27 1.05 13.33
C PRO A 182 -11.11 1.96 13.76
N LYS A 183 -10.99 2.24 15.06
CA LYS A 183 -10.22 3.36 15.61
C LYS A 183 -8.83 2.99 16.12
N ALA A 184 -8.56 1.72 16.40
CA ALA A 184 -7.29 1.33 16.98
C ALA A 184 -6.13 1.50 16.01
N ARG A 185 -4.97 1.81 16.61
CA ARG A 185 -3.70 2.04 15.91
C ARG A 185 -2.61 1.38 16.73
N VAL A 186 -1.77 0.58 16.09
CA VAL A 186 -0.52 0.09 16.67
C VAL A 186 0.55 1.12 16.37
N ILE A 187 1.33 1.49 17.39
CA ILE A 187 2.38 2.52 17.32
C ILE A 187 3.72 1.88 17.68
N HIS A 188 4.60 1.74 16.68
CA HIS A 188 5.99 1.33 16.84
C HIS A 188 6.85 2.59 16.95
N SER A 189 7.39 2.83 18.15
CA SER A 189 8.26 3.97 18.43
C SER A 189 9.72 3.56 18.26
N ASN A 190 10.58 4.47 17.78
CA ASN A 190 12.00 4.22 17.51
C ASN A 190 12.28 3.21 16.37
N ASP A 191 11.37 3.09 15.39
CA ASP A 191 11.60 2.34 14.15
C ASP A 191 12.69 3.02 13.31
N VAL A 192 13.91 2.47 13.40
CA VAL A 192 15.11 2.91 12.67
C VAL A 192 15.03 2.76 11.15
N THR A 193 13.92 2.26 10.61
CA THR A 193 13.61 2.26 9.17
C THR A 193 12.79 3.49 8.73
N VAL A 194 12.15 4.20 9.66
CA VAL A 194 11.41 5.44 9.39
C VAL A 194 12.38 6.62 9.32
N ALA A 195 12.31 7.40 8.24
CA ALA A 195 13.08 8.63 8.06
C ALA A 195 12.66 9.74 9.05
N PRO A 196 13.56 10.69 9.39
CA PRO A 196 13.23 11.85 10.21
C PRO A 196 12.06 12.66 9.65
N LYS A 197 11.31 13.36 10.51
CA LYS A 197 10.11 14.13 10.14
C LYS A 197 10.36 15.15 9.04
N LYS A 198 11.55 15.73 8.97
CA LYS A 198 11.96 16.67 7.91
C LYS A 198 11.80 16.05 6.51
N ASN A 199 11.97 14.74 6.37
CA ASN A 199 11.88 13.98 5.13
C ASN A 199 10.51 13.31 4.90
N LEU A 200 9.68 13.15 5.94
CA LEU A 200 8.34 12.59 5.82
C LEU A 200 7.35 13.56 5.15
N TRP A 201 6.58 13.08 4.17
CA TRP A 201 5.52 13.84 3.48
C TRP A 201 4.27 12.98 3.22
N THR A 202 3.16 13.62 2.85
CA THR A 202 1.88 12.98 2.49
C THR A 202 1.05 13.97 1.66
N PHE A 203 0.14 13.48 0.81
CA PHE A 203 -0.93 14.33 0.26
C PHE A 203 -2.05 14.61 1.28
N ASN A 204 -2.26 13.71 2.26
CA ASN A 204 -3.35 13.78 3.23
C ASN A 204 -2.98 14.68 4.41
N ILE A 205 -3.33 15.96 4.32
CA ILE A 205 -3.21 16.94 5.40
C ILE A 205 -4.48 16.92 6.27
N PRO A 206 -4.43 17.00 7.62
CA PRO A 206 -3.24 17.08 8.48
C PRO A 206 -2.47 15.76 8.58
N PHE A 207 -1.13 15.84 8.54
CA PHE A 207 -0.26 14.68 8.65
C PHE A 207 -0.06 14.29 10.12
N THR A 208 -1.13 13.75 10.71
CA THR A 208 -1.27 13.57 12.17
C THR A 208 -0.13 12.75 12.79
N LEU A 209 0.48 11.81 12.04
CA LEU A 209 1.69 11.09 12.47
C LEU A 209 2.87 12.07 12.71
N LYS A 210 3.31 12.76 11.65
CA LYS A 210 4.41 13.74 11.67
C LYS A 210 4.17 14.87 12.69
N GLU A 211 2.92 15.28 12.85
CA GLU A 211 2.52 16.35 13.76
C GLU A 211 2.57 15.94 15.24
N LYS A 212 2.07 14.76 15.61
CA LYS A 212 1.77 14.42 17.02
C LYS A 212 2.66 13.36 17.67
N TYR A 213 3.37 12.57 16.87
CA TYR A 213 4.21 11.47 17.38
C TYR A 213 5.69 11.86 17.39
N PRO A 214 6.59 11.14 18.09
CA PRO A 214 8.04 11.34 17.98
C PRO A 214 8.58 11.16 16.55
N GLU A 215 9.87 11.42 16.35
CA GLU A 215 10.58 10.93 15.17
C GLU A 215 10.66 9.39 15.22
N HIS A 216 10.98 8.74 14.09
CA HIS A 216 11.07 7.27 14.00
C HIS A 216 9.82 6.53 14.52
N THR A 217 8.63 7.11 14.32
CA THR A 217 7.38 6.45 14.69
C THR A 217 6.70 5.90 13.44
N ARG A 218 6.39 4.61 13.45
CA ARG A 218 5.49 3.96 12.49
C ARG A 218 4.15 3.68 13.15
N ALA A 219 3.06 4.00 12.44
CA ALA A 219 1.71 3.61 12.81
C ALA A 219 1.19 2.52 11.87
N VAL A 220 0.36 1.62 12.39
CA VAL A 220 -0.41 0.63 11.63
C VAL A 220 -1.87 0.72 12.06
N HIS A 221 -2.80 0.80 11.10
CA HIS A 221 -4.21 1.09 11.37
C HIS A 221 -5.13 0.71 10.19
N HIS A 222 -6.44 0.91 10.35
CA HIS A 222 -7.42 0.75 9.28
C HIS A 222 -7.41 1.93 8.28
N VAL A 223 -7.61 1.65 6.98
CA VAL A 223 -7.54 2.65 5.89
C VAL A 223 -8.61 3.74 6.03
N GLN A 224 -8.20 5.00 5.85
CA GLN A 224 -9.05 6.18 5.78
C GLN A 224 -8.45 7.17 4.76
N GLU A 225 -9.24 7.58 3.76
CA GLU A 225 -8.87 8.55 2.73
C GLU A 225 -7.60 8.26 1.88
N GLY A 226 -7.16 7.01 1.75
CA GLY A 226 -5.92 6.65 1.03
C GLY A 226 -5.83 7.07 -0.44
N VAL A 227 -4.61 7.38 -0.91
CA VAL A 227 -4.30 7.81 -2.30
C VAL A 227 -2.97 7.22 -2.84
N CYS A 228 -2.88 7.07 -4.17
CA CYS A 228 -1.90 6.24 -4.92
C CYS A 228 -1.95 4.73 -4.63
N THR A 229 -1.59 3.92 -5.63
CA THR A 229 -1.70 2.45 -5.62
C THR A 229 -0.36 1.71 -5.58
N LEU A 230 0.73 2.43 -5.26
CA LEU A 230 2.14 1.99 -5.29
C LEU A 230 2.35 0.54 -4.80
N GLY A 231 1.68 0.17 -3.70
CA GLY A 231 1.64 -1.22 -3.25
C GLY A 231 0.38 -1.54 -2.46
N TYR A 232 -0.35 -2.58 -2.87
CA TYR A 232 -1.41 -3.15 -2.04
C TYR A 232 -1.54 -4.66 -2.22
N ALA A 233 -1.68 -5.39 -1.11
CA ALA A 233 -1.99 -6.81 -1.13
C ALA A 233 -3.49 -7.07 -1.08
N VAL A 234 -3.93 -8.18 -1.66
CA VAL A 234 -5.34 -8.60 -1.76
C VAL A 234 -5.47 -10.06 -1.34
N SER A 235 -6.49 -10.37 -0.52
CA SER A 235 -6.80 -11.75 -0.11
C SER A 235 -7.82 -12.42 -1.04
N GLN A 236 -7.73 -13.74 -1.19
CA GLN A 236 -8.64 -14.51 -2.03
C GLN A 236 -9.95 -14.91 -1.33
N LYS A 237 -9.97 -14.78 0.00
CA LYS A 237 -11.06 -15.14 0.94
C LYS A 237 -12.28 -14.19 0.83
N GLY A 238 -12.55 -13.70 -0.37
CA GLY A 238 -13.55 -12.69 -0.70
C GLY A 238 -12.96 -11.54 -1.51
N ALA A 239 -11.84 -10.96 -1.05
CA ALA A 239 -11.45 -9.60 -1.43
C ALA A 239 -11.17 -9.41 -2.92
N ALA A 240 -10.39 -10.26 -3.58
CA ALA A 240 -10.14 -10.12 -5.02
C ALA A 240 -11.44 -10.15 -5.85
N ARG A 241 -12.40 -11.00 -5.47
CA ARG A 241 -13.71 -11.10 -6.12
C ARG A 241 -14.63 -9.91 -5.78
N ARG A 242 -14.57 -9.41 -4.53
CA ARG A 242 -15.25 -8.18 -4.09
C ARG A 242 -14.69 -6.94 -4.81
N LEU A 243 -13.37 -6.84 -4.99
CA LEU A 243 -12.72 -5.76 -5.74
C LEU A 243 -13.12 -5.77 -7.21
N LEU A 244 -13.20 -6.93 -7.87
CA LEU A 244 -13.77 -6.98 -9.22
C LEU A 244 -15.25 -6.52 -9.23
N GLN A 245 -16.06 -6.94 -8.27
CA GLN A 245 -17.46 -6.48 -8.15
C GLN A 245 -17.59 -4.97 -7.90
N GLU A 246 -16.76 -4.40 -7.03
CA GLU A 246 -16.90 -3.03 -6.54
C GLU A 246 -16.08 -2.01 -7.37
N VAL A 247 -15.00 -2.41 -8.03
CA VAL A 247 -14.06 -1.53 -8.77
C VAL A 247 -14.00 -1.86 -10.27
N ALA A 248 -14.18 -3.12 -10.68
CA ALA A 248 -14.16 -3.50 -12.11
C ALA A 248 -15.54 -3.54 -12.77
N LEU A 249 -16.64 -3.59 -12.00
CA LEU A 249 -18.02 -3.76 -12.52
C LEU A 249 -19.02 -2.68 -12.09
N LYS A 250 -18.70 -1.88 -11.06
CA LYS A 250 -19.44 -0.65 -10.70
C LYS A 250 -18.83 0.57 -11.37
N ASN A 251 -19.57 1.69 -11.31
CA ASN A 251 -19.21 2.97 -11.90
C ASN A 251 -17.74 3.40 -11.67
N VAL A 252 -17.02 3.62 -12.75
CA VAL A 252 -15.63 4.13 -12.79
C VAL A 252 -15.66 5.67 -12.91
N SER A 253 -16.09 6.34 -11.85
CA SER A 253 -16.22 7.82 -11.78
C SER A 253 -14.97 8.54 -11.30
N ASP A 254 -14.00 7.81 -10.77
CA ASP A 254 -12.85 8.35 -10.04
C ASP A 254 -11.62 7.47 -10.35
N ALA A 255 -10.39 7.94 -10.07
CA ALA A 255 -9.16 7.16 -10.28
C ALA A 255 -9.11 5.89 -9.39
N VAL A 256 -8.31 4.89 -9.78
CA VAL A 256 -8.39 3.55 -9.18
C VAL A 256 -8.07 3.52 -7.68
N ASP A 257 -7.16 4.37 -7.21
CA ASP A 257 -6.87 4.59 -5.80
C ASP A 257 -8.08 5.17 -5.04
N ILE A 258 -8.76 6.16 -5.61
CA ILE A 258 -10.01 6.71 -5.06
C ILE A 258 -11.14 5.66 -5.06
N LEU A 259 -11.16 4.74 -6.03
CA LEU A 259 -12.09 3.60 -6.01
C LEU A 259 -11.73 2.55 -4.94
N LEU A 260 -10.44 2.31 -4.67
CA LEU A 260 -9.98 1.47 -3.55
C LEU A 260 -10.29 2.13 -2.19
N ARG A 261 -10.12 3.45 -2.07
CA ARG A 261 -10.56 4.24 -0.91
C ARG A 261 -12.04 3.98 -0.62
N PHE A 262 -12.92 4.13 -1.62
CA PHE A 262 -14.36 3.87 -1.44
C PHE A 262 -14.71 2.39 -1.19
N PHE A 263 -13.90 1.45 -1.67
CA PHE A 263 -14.01 0.03 -1.30
C PHE A 263 -13.66 -0.19 0.18
N CYS A 264 -12.61 0.45 0.69
CA CYS A 264 -12.16 0.30 2.06
C CYS A 264 -13.07 1.00 3.08
N GLU A 265 -13.19 2.33 3.03
CA GLU A 265 -13.94 3.09 4.05
C GLU A 265 -15.47 3.05 3.83
N GLY A 266 -15.91 2.63 2.64
CA GLY A 266 -17.31 2.66 2.20
C GLY A 266 -17.71 4.02 1.64
N GLY A 267 -18.11 4.07 0.37
CA GLY A 267 -18.52 5.31 -0.30
C GLY A 267 -19.08 5.09 -1.70
N LYS A 268 -19.76 6.10 -2.29
CA LYS A 268 -20.33 6.05 -3.66
C LYS A 268 -21.12 4.75 -3.97
N GLY A 269 -21.91 4.22 -3.03
CA GLY A 269 -22.67 2.97 -3.21
C GLY A 269 -21.86 1.68 -3.02
N ARG A 270 -20.67 1.76 -2.42
CA ARG A 270 -19.80 0.64 -2.05
C ARG A 270 -19.89 0.35 -0.55
N LYS A 271 -19.73 -0.91 -0.16
CA LYS A 271 -19.62 -1.31 1.25
C LYS A 271 -18.19 -1.07 1.74
N SER A 272 -18.02 -0.84 3.04
CA SER A 272 -16.72 -0.86 3.70
C SER A 272 -16.16 -2.29 3.78
N HIS A 273 -14.84 -2.43 3.70
CA HIS A 273 -14.10 -3.70 3.71
C HIS A 273 -12.94 -3.64 4.72
N ASN A 274 -12.40 -4.80 5.10
CA ASN A 274 -11.36 -4.85 6.13
C ASN A 274 -9.99 -4.48 5.56
N CYS A 275 -9.71 -3.18 5.44
CA CYS A 275 -8.48 -2.66 4.88
C CYS A 275 -7.53 -2.12 5.95
N LEU A 276 -6.28 -2.55 5.93
CA LEU A 276 -5.20 -2.09 6.82
C LEU A 276 -4.10 -1.36 6.03
N THR A 277 -3.33 -0.53 6.73
CA THR A 277 -2.26 0.30 6.15
C THR A 277 -1.20 0.63 7.20
N SER A 278 -0.04 1.13 6.76
CA SER A 278 0.98 1.71 7.64
C SER A 278 1.36 3.12 7.22
N GLN A 279 1.64 3.99 8.19
CA GLN A 279 2.22 5.32 7.98
C GLN A 279 3.58 5.42 8.72
N PRO A 280 4.69 5.80 8.04
CA PRO A 280 4.83 5.85 6.58
C PRO A 280 4.57 4.49 5.93
N ALA A 281 4.46 4.46 4.61
CA ALA A 281 4.28 3.21 3.89
C ALA A 281 5.60 2.38 3.90
N PHE A 282 5.61 1.28 3.13
CA PHE A 282 6.79 0.45 2.92
C PHE A 282 7.30 0.50 1.47
N PHE A 283 6.38 0.72 0.52
CA PHE A 283 6.69 0.93 -0.90
C PHE A 283 6.42 2.38 -1.28
N HIS A 284 7.43 3.03 -1.86
CA HIS A 284 7.41 4.45 -2.20
C HIS A 284 7.96 4.68 -3.62
N HIS A 285 7.62 5.80 -4.27
CA HIS A 285 8.15 6.10 -5.60
C HIS A 285 9.67 6.24 -5.59
N HIS A 286 10.31 5.53 -6.52
CA HIS A 286 11.66 5.80 -7.00
C HIS A 286 11.60 6.69 -8.24
N ARG A 287 12.46 7.70 -8.29
CA ARG A 287 12.59 8.60 -9.44
C ARG A 287 14.06 8.63 -9.88
N PRO A 288 14.38 8.08 -11.07
CA PRO A 288 15.76 8.08 -11.55
C PRO A 288 16.21 9.50 -11.91
N ALA A 289 17.53 9.71 -11.96
CA ALA A 289 18.14 10.84 -12.64
C ALA A 289 17.76 10.84 -14.14
N GLY A 290 17.68 12.01 -14.76
CA GLY A 290 17.26 12.18 -16.15
C GLY A 290 16.08 13.16 -16.33
N PRO A 291 15.47 13.20 -17.52
CA PRO A 291 14.31 14.05 -17.80
C PRO A 291 13.14 13.75 -16.85
N MET A 292 12.52 14.79 -16.29
CA MET A 292 11.39 14.60 -15.38
C MET A 292 10.17 14.01 -16.08
N SER A 293 10.01 14.24 -17.39
CA SER A 293 8.97 13.63 -18.22
C SER A 293 9.03 12.10 -18.29
N SER A 294 10.16 11.47 -17.92
CA SER A 294 10.25 10.00 -17.81
C SER A 294 9.69 9.45 -16.50
N MET A 295 9.31 10.31 -15.53
CA MET A 295 8.87 9.87 -14.20
C MET A 295 7.39 9.47 -14.10
N SER A 296 6.56 9.78 -15.10
CA SER A 296 5.15 9.40 -15.15
C SER A 296 4.71 9.27 -16.60
N ASP A 297 3.88 8.26 -16.91
CA ASP A 297 3.17 8.12 -18.19
C ASP A 297 1.70 8.60 -18.07
N ILE A 298 1.35 9.27 -16.96
CA ILE A 298 0.00 9.79 -16.65
C ILE A 298 -0.07 11.32 -16.80
N ASP A 299 0.95 12.03 -16.31
CA ASP A 299 1.00 13.50 -16.24
C ASP A 299 2.31 14.05 -16.83
N ASN A 300 2.25 15.26 -17.40
CA ASN A 300 3.42 15.95 -17.92
C ASN A 300 4.27 16.56 -16.79
N HIS A 301 5.58 16.30 -16.82
CA HIS A 301 6.55 16.88 -15.90
C HIS A 301 7.74 17.48 -16.66
N ASP A 302 7.90 18.80 -16.59
CA ASP A 302 9.03 19.50 -17.18
C ASP A 302 10.28 19.46 -16.29
N GLY A 303 11.46 19.59 -16.91
CA GLY A 303 12.75 19.70 -16.21
C GLY A 303 13.63 18.45 -16.27
N PHE A 304 14.72 18.48 -15.51
CA PHE A 304 15.72 17.43 -15.42
C PHE A 304 16.10 17.22 -13.95
N ARG A 305 16.39 15.96 -13.58
CA ARG A 305 16.79 15.56 -12.23
C ARG A 305 18.22 15.05 -12.26
N ASP A 306 19.12 15.72 -11.56
CA ASP A 306 20.56 15.38 -11.58
C ASP A 306 20.88 14.08 -10.82
N THR A 307 20.09 13.73 -9.80
CA THR A 307 20.31 12.57 -8.93
C THR A 307 19.06 11.73 -8.72
N SER A 308 19.20 10.40 -8.72
CA SER A 308 18.12 9.47 -8.41
C SER A 308 17.70 9.58 -6.94
N MET A 309 16.41 9.39 -6.64
CA MET A 309 15.87 9.43 -5.27
C MET A 309 14.74 8.40 -5.08
N THR A 310 14.51 7.95 -3.84
CA THR A 310 13.33 7.18 -3.43
C THR A 310 12.70 7.90 -2.23
N ASP A 311 11.39 8.16 -2.25
CA ASP A 311 10.74 8.90 -1.17
C ASP A 311 10.74 8.13 0.16
N MET A 312 11.08 8.81 1.26
CA MET A 312 10.97 8.35 2.66
C MET A 312 11.71 7.04 3.06
N VAL A 313 12.25 6.27 2.12
CA VAL A 313 13.05 5.06 2.36
C VAL A 313 14.48 5.43 2.75
N ARG A 314 14.98 4.94 3.90
CA ARG A 314 16.33 5.22 4.40
C ARG A 314 17.42 4.44 3.67
N TRP A 315 17.25 3.13 3.49
CA TRP A 315 18.18 2.28 2.75
C TRP A 315 17.51 1.69 1.51
N SER A 316 17.33 2.53 0.50
CA SER A 316 16.75 2.16 -0.80
C SER A 316 17.54 1.04 -1.46
N VAL A 317 16.85 0.00 -1.93
CA VAL A 317 17.49 -1.10 -2.69
C VAL A 317 18.04 -0.59 -4.02
N ARG A 318 17.30 0.28 -4.74
CA ARG A 318 17.78 0.84 -6.02
C ARG A 318 18.99 1.75 -5.86
N LEU A 319 19.07 2.55 -4.79
CA LEU A 319 20.16 3.51 -4.56
C LEU A 319 21.37 2.88 -3.86
N ASN A 320 21.23 1.67 -3.30
CA ASN A 320 22.33 0.85 -2.77
C ASN A 320 22.68 -0.33 -3.68
N ALA A 321 22.22 -0.34 -4.94
CA ALA A 321 22.35 -1.48 -5.84
C ALA A 321 23.81 -1.93 -6.04
N ASP A 322 24.76 -1.00 -6.20
CA ASP A 322 26.18 -1.32 -6.34
C ASP A 322 26.74 -2.00 -5.09
N ALA A 323 26.43 -1.49 -3.89
CA ALA A 323 26.86 -2.09 -2.63
C ALA A 323 26.28 -3.50 -2.44
N LEU A 324 25.03 -3.71 -2.83
CA LEU A 324 24.37 -5.03 -2.79
C LEU A 324 24.98 -6.01 -3.80
N LEU A 325 25.32 -5.56 -5.02
CA LEU A 325 26.01 -6.37 -6.04
C LEU A 325 27.43 -6.76 -5.60
N GLU A 326 28.13 -5.86 -4.92
CA GLU A 326 29.47 -6.10 -4.36
C GLU A 326 29.47 -6.91 -3.05
N GLY A 327 28.29 -7.26 -2.51
CA GLY A 327 28.15 -7.98 -1.24
C GLY A 327 28.55 -7.16 -0.01
N ARG A 328 28.56 -5.83 -0.12
CA ARG A 328 28.89 -4.89 0.94
C ARG A 328 27.71 -4.59 1.87
N THR A 329 28.00 -3.97 3.01
CA THR A 329 27.02 -3.61 4.04
C THR A 329 27.16 -2.16 4.54
N ASP A 330 28.03 -1.35 3.94
CA ASP A 330 28.18 0.09 4.20
C ASP A 330 27.16 0.89 3.38
N PHE A 331 25.87 0.58 3.59
CA PHE A 331 24.76 1.20 2.87
C PHE A 331 24.67 2.71 3.14
N VAL A 332 24.43 3.46 2.07
CA VAL A 332 24.15 4.89 2.14
C VAL A 332 22.75 5.08 2.68
N ASP A 333 22.63 5.85 3.76
CA ASP A 333 21.35 6.38 4.23
C ASP A 333 20.94 7.59 3.37
N GLN A 334 19.77 7.51 2.75
CA GLN A 334 19.18 8.59 1.96
C GLN A 334 18.64 9.71 2.84
N TYR A 335 18.23 9.39 4.08
CA TYR A 335 17.59 10.30 5.02
C TYR A 335 18.18 10.15 6.43
N PRO A 336 19.47 10.44 6.62
CA PRO A 336 20.12 10.35 7.91
C PRO A 336 19.56 11.38 8.90
N ASP A 337 19.65 11.00 10.16
CA ASP A 337 19.31 11.83 11.32
C ASP A 337 20.27 13.04 11.39
N ASP A 338 19.83 14.13 12.00
CA ASP A 338 20.72 15.29 12.20
C ASP A 338 21.79 14.99 13.29
N LYS A 339 22.95 15.62 13.16
CA LYS A 339 24.16 15.37 13.98
C LYS A 339 24.27 16.30 15.19
#